data_AF-A0A6G3TVL1-F1
#
_entry.id   AF-A0A6G3TVL1-F1
#
_cell.length_a   1.000
_cell.length_b   1.000
_cell.length_c   1.000
_cell.angle_alpha   90.00
_cell.angle_beta   90.00
_cell.angle_gamma   90.00
#
_symmetry.space_group_name_H-M   'P 1'
#
loop_
_entity.id
_entity.type
_entity.pdbx_description
1 polymer ?
#
loop_
_entity_poly.entity_id
_entity_poly.type
_entity_poly.pdbx_seq_one_letter_code
_entity_poly.pdbx_strand_id
1 'polypeptide(L)' 'FPLERVLADAARDTPLSPQGVLRTVLAALMRHTDGPPQDDVALLVLTNERPPQPAHRAGCATDLSVPRHL' A
#
# COMPACT_ATOMS: atom_id res chain seq x y z
N PHE A 1 -11.85 -4.51 -17.06
CA PHE A 1 -10.65 -3.76 -16.61
C PHE A 1 -9.90 -4.59 -15.58
N PRO A 2 -8.62 -4.97 -15.77
CA PRO A 2 -7.87 -5.75 -14.78
C PRO A 2 -7.18 -4.85 -13.74
N LEU A 3 -7.92 -4.43 -12.71
CA LEU A 3 -7.42 -3.48 -11.69
C LEU A 3 -6.13 -3.95 -11.01
N GLU A 4 -6.05 -5.23 -10.63
CA GLU A 4 -4.88 -5.79 -9.95
C GLU A 4 -3.59 -5.61 -10.76
N ARG A 5 -3.64 -5.90 -12.06
CA ARG A 5 -2.49 -5.72 -12.95
C ARG A 5 -2.08 -4.25 -13.05
N VAL A 6 -3.05 -3.35 -13.16
CA VAL A 6 -2.78 -1.90 -13.24
C VAL A 6 -2.14 -1.38 -11.95
N LEU A 7 -2.59 -1.85 -10.79
CA LEU A 7 -2.00 -1.50 -9.50
C LEU A 7 -0.58 -2.08 -9.36
N ALA A 8 -0.36 -3.32 -9.79
CA ALA A 8 0.96 -3.95 -9.79
C ALA A 8 1.94 -3.19 -10.70
N ASP A 9 1.47 -2.70 -11.85
CA ASP A 9 2.26 -1.87 -12.76
C ASP A 9 2.58 -0.51 -12.12
N ALA A 10 1.59 0.16 -11.52
CA ALA A 10 1.77 1.44 -10.84
C ALA A 10 2.72 1.36 -9.63
N ALA A 11 2.72 0.24 -8.92
CA ALA A 11 3.57 0.00 -7.76
C ALA A 11 5.07 -0.14 -8.11
N ARG A 12 5.42 -0.29 -9.40
CA ARG A 12 6.82 -0.37 -9.84
C ARG A 12 7.49 1.00 -9.98
N ASP A 13 6.73 2.09 -10.02
CA ASP A 13 7.29 3.44 -10.09
C ASP A 13 8.04 3.78 -8.80
N THR A 14 9.26 4.32 -8.93
CA THR A 14 10.10 4.72 -7.79
C THR A 14 10.61 6.15 -7.99
N PRO A 15 10.33 7.09 -7.05
CA PRO A 15 9.55 6.88 -5.83
C PRO A 15 8.06 6.68 -6.12
N LEU A 16 7.42 5.79 -5.36
CA LEU A 16 5.97 5.58 -5.44
C LEU A 16 5.27 6.83 -4.90
N SER A 17 4.38 7.42 -5.70
CA SER A 17 3.59 8.59 -5.31
C SER A 17 2.09 8.34 -5.52
N PRO A 18 1.22 8.84 -4.62
CA PRO A 18 -0.23 8.78 -4.81
C PRO A 18 -0.69 9.32 -6.16
N GLN A 19 -0.08 10.41 -6.61
CA GLN A 19 -0.37 11.07 -7.88
C GLN A 19 -0.01 10.16 -9.07
N GLY A 20 1.12 9.44 -8.99
CA GLY A 20 1.51 8.45 -10.00
C GLY A 20 0.50 7.30 -10.10
N VAL A 21 0.10 6.74 -8.95
CA VAL A 21 -0.91 5.67 -8.89
C VAL A 21 -2.25 6.16 -9.46
N LEU A 22 -2.72 7.34 -9.03
CA LEU A 22 -3.97 7.94 -9.50
C LEU A 22 -3.96 8.13 -11.03
N ARG A 23 -2.87 8.68 -11.58
CA ARG A 23 -2.71 8.87 -13.03
C ARG A 23 -2.74 7.55 -13.79
N THR A 24 -2.02 6.53 -13.32
CA THR A 24 -1.92 5.24 -13.99
C THR A 24 -3.27 4.53 -14.01
N VAL A 25 -3.98 4.50 -12.88
CA VAL A 25 -5.31 3.87 -12.79
C VAL A 25 -6.33 4.62 -13.65
N LEU A 26 -6.37 5.97 -13.58
CA LEU A 26 -7.30 6.76 -14.38
C LEU A 26 -7.05 6.60 -15.88
N ALA A 27 -5.78 6.63 -16.32
CA ALA A 27 -5.42 6.43 -17.73
C ALA A 27 -5.81 5.03 -18.23
N ALA A 28 -5.60 4.01 -17.41
CA ALA A 28 -5.96 2.64 -17.76
C ALA A 28 -7.49 2.45 -17.79
N LEU A 29 -8.22 3.10 -16.88
CA LEU A 29 -9.69 3.10 -16.86
C LEU A 29 -10.25 3.75 -18.13
N MET A 30 -9.82 4.97 -18.46
CA MET A 30 -10.25 5.69 -19.67
C MET A 30 -9.96 4.89 -20.95
N ARG A 31 -8.82 4.19 -21.00
CA ARG A 31 -8.49 3.32 -22.15
C ARG A 31 -9.38 2.09 -22.22
N HIS A 32 -9.84 1.58 -21.08
CA HIS A 32 -10.71 0.41 -21.04
C HIS A 32 -12.15 0.73 -21.41
N THR A 33 -12.61 1.94 -21.13
CA THR A 33 -13.95 2.44 -21.43
C THR A 33 -14.04 3.17 -22.77
N ASP A 34 -12.96 3.21 -23.57
CA ASP A 34 -12.86 3.97 -24.83
C ASP A 34 -13.27 5.44 -24.70
N GLY A 35 -12.96 6.06 -23.55
CA GLY A 35 -13.40 7.41 -23.20
C GLY A 35 -13.76 7.55 -21.71
N PRO A 36 -14.40 8.65 -21.30
CA PRO A 36 -14.90 8.81 -19.94
C PRO A 36 -15.91 7.69 -19.59
N PRO A 37 -15.86 7.13 -18.37
CA PRO A 37 -16.87 6.17 -17.93
C PRO A 37 -18.26 6.79 -17.95
N GLN A 38 -19.27 5.98 -18.30
CA GLN A 38 -20.68 6.42 -18.31
C GLN A 38 -21.24 6.61 -16.89
N ASP A 39 -20.59 6.00 -15.90
CA ASP A 39 -20.91 6.09 -14.48
C ASP A 39 -19.93 7.03 -13.76
N ASP A 40 -20.38 7.63 -12.66
CA ASP A 40 -19.50 8.41 -11.77
C ASP A 40 -18.51 7.51 -11.03
N VAL A 41 -17.23 7.88 -11.04
CA VAL A 41 -16.16 7.13 -10.37
C VAL A 41 -15.37 8.05 -9.45
N ALA A 42 -15.23 7.65 -8.19
CA ALA A 42 -14.35 8.28 -7.23
C ALA A 42 -13.14 7.37 -6.95
N LEU A 43 -11.93 7.94 -6.99
CA LEU A 43 -10.69 7.23 -6.68
C LEU A 43 -9.92 7.97 -5.58
N LEU A 44 -9.67 7.28 -4.47
CA LEU A 44 -8.88 7.77 -3.34
C LEU A 44 -7.60 6.96 -3.23
N VAL A 45 -6.45 7.64 -3.25
CA VAL A 45 -5.15 7.03 -3.01
C VAL A 45 -4.55 7.68 -1.76
N LEU A 46 -4.13 6.85 -0.81
CA LEU A 46 -3.57 7.28 0.47
C LEU A 46 -2.17 6.68 0.62
N THR A 47 -1.21 7.49 1.04
CA THR A 47 0.08 6.96 1.54
C THR A 47 0.01 6.83 3.04
N ASN A 48 0.49 5.69 3.54
CA ASN A 48 0.77 5.54 4.95
C ASN A 48 2.17 6.08 5.26
N GLU A 49 2.24 7.33 5.73
CA GLU A 49 3.48 8.00 6.13
C GLU A 49 3.95 7.64 7.55
N ARG A 50 3.28 6.69 8.23
CA ARG A 50 3.76 6.23 9.54
C ARG A 50 5.12 5.59 9.38
N PRO A 51 6.12 5.95 10.22
CA PRO A 51 7.38 5.22 10.25
C PRO A 51 7.10 3.73 10.43
N PRO A 52 7.85 2.84 9.74
CA PRO A 52 7.71 1.42 9.96
C PRO A 52 7.91 1.15 11.45
N GLN A 53 6.88 0.59 12.09
CA GLN A 53 7.01 0.19 13.48
C GLN A 53 8.12 -0.87 13.52
N PRO A 54 9.10 -0.77 14.44
CA PRO A 54 10.05 -1.84 14.63
C PRO A 54 9.24 -3.11 14.81
N ALA A 55 9.44 -4.10 13.93
CA ALA A 55 8.78 -5.39 14.08
C ALA A 55 8.99 -5.81 15.52
N HIS A 56 7.90 -5.99 16.28
CA HIS A 56 7.99 -6.49 17.65
C HIS A 56 8.75 -7.80 17.51
N ARG A 57 10.03 -7.82 17.88
CA ARG A 57 10.79 -9.05 18.02
C ARG A 57 9.91 -9.86 18.94
N ALA A 58 9.25 -10.88 18.43
CA ALA A 58 8.56 -11.85 19.26
C ALA A 58 9.64 -12.28 20.24
N GLY A 59 9.54 -11.79 21.47
CA GLY A 59 10.49 -12.12 22.50
C GLY A 59 10.45 -13.64 22.55
N CYS A 60 11.57 -14.27 22.22
CA CYS A 60 11.78 -15.64 22.64
C CYS A 60 11.66 -15.59 24.16
N ALA A 61 10.48 -16.00 24.63
CA ALA A 61 10.21 -16.20 26.03
C ALA A 61 11.16 -17.29 26.50
N THR A 62 12.18 -16.90 27.25
CA THR A 62 12.77 -17.64 28.38
C THR A 62 13.85 -16.77 29.01
N ASP A 63 13.50 -16.04 30.06
CA ASP A 63 14.34 -16.03 31.26
C ASP A 63 13.43 -15.77 32.47
N LEU A 64 13.06 -16.86 33.14
CA LEU A 64 12.57 -16.82 34.51
C LEU A 64 13.73 -16.34 35.39
N SER A 65 13.92 -15.02 35.48
CA SER A 65 14.81 -14.45 36.49
C SER A 65 14.15 -14.60 37.87
N VAL A 66 14.53 -15.68 38.56
CA VAL A 66 14.24 -15.92 39.97
C VAL A 66 15.03 -14.90 40.81
N PRO A 67 14.42 -14.16 41.75
CA PRO A 67 15.17 -13.27 42.62
C PRO A 67 15.98 -14.09 43.62
N ARG A 68 17.31 -13.98 43.59
CA ARG A 68 18.16 -14.43 44.70
C ARG A 68 18.27 -13.30 45.71
N HIS A 69 17.52 -13.40 46.80
CA HIS A 69 17.92 -12.76 48.05
C HIS A 69 19.08 -13.55 48.65
N LEU A 70 20.21 -12.88 48.85
CA LEU A 70 21.03 -12.88 50.08
C LEU A 70 22.08 -11.76 49.97
#